data_AF-A0A2H0B5K7-F1
#
_entry.id   AF-A0A2H0B5K7-F1
#
_cell.length_a   1.000
_cell.length_b   1.000
_cell.length_c   1.000
_cell.angle_alpha   90.00
_cell.angle_beta   90.00
_cell.angle_gamma   90.00
#
_symmetry.space_group_name_H-M   'P 1'
#
loop_
_entity.id
_entity.type
_entity.pdbx_description
1 polymer ?
#
loop_
_entity_poly.entity_id
_entity_poly.type
_entity_poly.pdbx_seq_one_letter_code
_entity_poly.pdbx_strand_id
1 'polypeptide(L)'
;MEIVALPLAAAAPFLLWPIERLAPYPHIVEEILKLVLILVILGGPEPAFKKISLGILAGVLFALSESFLYFLNIFQIGQLSLLAQRLILTTLLHGMTMILMILPALRKK
;
A
#
# COMPACT_ATOMS: atom_id res chain seq x y z
N MET A 1 -0.23 11.61 -13.59
CA MET A 1 0.47 11.00 -12.44
C MET A 1 -0.28 9.78 -11.90
N GLU A 2 -1.61 9.81 -11.84
CA GLU A 2 -2.50 8.64 -11.65
C GLU A 2 -2.12 7.39 -12.45
N ILE A 3 -1.87 7.56 -13.75
CA ILE A 3 -1.54 6.50 -14.72
C ILE A 3 -0.28 5.72 -14.30
N VAL A 4 0.57 6.28 -13.44
CA VAL A 4 1.80 5.64 -12.95
C VAL A 4 1.63 5.17 -11.50
N ALA A 5 1.11 6.03 -10.62
CA ALA A 5 1.05 5.74 -9.18
C ALA A 5 0.12 4.58 -8.83
N LEU A 6 -1.07 4.49 -9.45
CA LEU A 6 -2.05 3.46 -9.11
C LEU A 6 -1.65 2.06 -9.58
N PRO A 7 -1.15 1.87 -10.82
CA PRO A 7 -0.59 0.58 -11.22
C PRO A 7 0.60 0.16 -10.37
N LEU A 8 1.48 1.11 -10.00
CA LEU A 8 2.60 0.82 -9.13
C LEU A 8 2.13 0.37 -7.73
N ALA A 9 1.08 0.99 -7.18
CA ALA A 9 0.52 0.62 -5.89
C ALA A 9 -0.07 -0.79 -5.88
N ALA A 10 -0.75 -1.18 -6.96
CA ALA A 10 -1.27 -2.53 -7.13
C ALA A 10 -0.16 -3.58 -7.34
N ALA A 11 0.92 -3.21 -8.03
CA ALA A 11 2.04 -4.11 -8.30
C ALA A 11 3.01 -4.27 -7.11
N ALA A 12 3.15 -3.25 -6.26
CA ALA A 12 4.16 -3.21 -5.20
C ALA A 12 4.15 -4.42 -4.24
N PRO A 13 2.99 -4.93 -3.77
CA PRO A 13 2.96 -6.12 -2.92
C PRO A 13 3.57 -7.37 -3.55
N PHE A 14 3.54 -7.51 -4.88
CA PHE A 14 4.14 -8.66 -5.56
C PHE A 14 5.67 -8.69 -5.41
N LEU A 15 6.31 -7.54 -5.21
CA LEU A 15 7.74 -7.47 -4.90
C LEU A 15 8.05 -7.98 -3.49
N LEU A 16 7.09 -7.93 -2.57
CA LEU A 16 7.27 -8.39 -1.20
C LEU A 16 7.26 -9.91 -1.12
N TRP A 17 6.52 -10.59 -2.00
CA TRP A 17 6.41 -12.05 -1.97
C TRP A 17 7.76 -12.81 -1.98
N PRO A 18 8.73 -12.51 -2.87
CA PRO A 18 10.05 -13.13 -2.78
C PRO A 18 10.84 -12.66 -1.56
N ILE A 19 10.63 -11.43 -1.10
CA ILE A 19 11.36 -10.83 0.03
C ILE A 19 10.93 -11.46 1.35
N GLU A 20 9.64 -11.73 1.54
CA GLU A 20 9.09 -12.46 2.68
C GLU A 20 9.73 -13.84 2.86
N ARG A 21 10.22 -14.45 1.77
CA ARG A 21 10.86 -15.78 1.81
C ARG A 21 12.37 -15.73 2.03
N LEU A 22 13.03 -14.61 1.69
CA LEU A 22 14.50 -14.54 1.58
C LEU A 22 15.14 -13.60 2.59
N ALA A 23 14.42 -12.58 3.06
CA ALA A 23 14.98 -11.52 3.89
C ALA A 23 14.27 -11.44 5.25
N PRO A 24 15.01 -11.10 6.33
CA PRO A 24 14.38 -10.73 7.59
C PRO A 24 13.67 -9.37 7.44
N TYR A 25 12.56 -9.20 8.17
CA TYR A 25 11.82 -7.93 8.27
C TYR A 25 11.23 -7.39 6.94
N PRO A 26 10.37 -8.15 6.23
CA PRO A 26 9.74 -7.70 4.97
C PRO A 26 8.95 -6.39 5.09
N HIS A 27 8.46 -6.07 6.30
CA HIS A 27 7.76 -4.83 6.58
C HIS A 27 8.62 -3.57 6.35
N ILE A 28 9.94 -3.65 6.52
CA ILE A 28 10.82 -2.49 6.24
C ILE A 28 10.79 -2.18 4.75
N VAL A 29 10.87 -3.22 3.91
CA VAL A 29 10.80 -3.06 2.45
C VAL A 29 9.43 -2.55 2.03
N GLU A 30 8.37 -3.08 2.65
CA GLU A 30 7.02 -2.62 2.43
C GLU A 30 6.87 -1.10 2.67
N GLU A 31 7.38 -0.59 3.79
CA GLU A 31 7.36 0.85 4.10
C GLU A 31 8.21 1.67 3.11
N ILE A 32 9.34 1.15 2.65
CA ILE A 32 10.14 1.79 1.60
C ILE A 32 9.37 1.88 0.28
N LEU A 33 8.67 0.82 -0.12
CA LEU A 33 7.84 0.82 -1.34
C LEU A 33 6.70 1.83 -1.23
N LYS A 34 6.05 1.94 -0.08
CA LYS A 34 5.04 2.98 0.18
C LYS A 34 5.64 4.38 0.09
N LEU A 35 6.83 4.60 0.67
CA LEU A 35 7.52 5.88 0.56
C LEU A 35 7.80 6.25 -0.90
N VAL A 36 8.29 5.31 -1.71
CA VAL A 36 8.51 5.54 -3.16
C VAL A 36 7.20 5.93 -3.85
N LEU A 37 6.10 5.21 -3.57
CA LEU A 37 4.77 5.55 -4.08
C LEU A 37 4.35 6.98 -3.70
N ILE A 38 4.56 7.36 -2.45
CA ILE A 38 4.26 8.71 -1.97
C ILE A 38 5.11 9.77 -2.65
N LEU A 39 6.42 9.54 -2.84
CA LEU A 39 7.28 10.47 -3.54
C LEU A 39 6.85 10.67 -5.00
N VAL A 40 6.44 9.59 -5.67
CA VAL A 40 5.86 9.65 -7.02
C VAL A 40 4.60 10.53 -6.99
N ILE A 41 3.66 10.30 -6.06
CA ILE A 41 2.44 11.10 -5.88
C ILE A 41 2.75 12.59 -5.62
N LEU A 42 3.71 12.87 -4.74
CA LEU A 42 4.08 14.24 -4.36
C LEU A 42 4.78 14.99 -5.50
N GLY A 43 5.53 14.30 -6.35
CA GLY A 43 6.19 14.86 -7.54
C GLY A 43 5.23 15.28 -8.65
N GLY A 44 3.95 14.92 -8.56
CA GLY A 44 2.92 15.29 -9.52
C GLY A 44 2.45 16.75 -9.46
N PRO A 45 1.89 17.29 -10.55
CA PRO A 45 1.33 18.65 -10.61
C PRO A 45 -0.02 18.79 -9.87
N GLU A 46 -0.57 17.70 -9.32
CA GLU A 46 -1.88 17.67 -8.70
C GLU A 46 -1.97 18.54 -7.43
N PRO A 47 -3.15 19.12 -7.14
CA PRO A 47 -3.37 19.87 -5.89
C PRO A 47 -3.35 18.94 -4.67
N ALA A 48 -3.12 19.54 -3.49
CA ALA A 48 -2.98 18.82 -2.22
C ALA A 48 -4.12 17.83 -1.94
N PHE A 49 -5.38 18.23 -2.11
CA PHE A 49 -6.54 17.36 -1.91
C PHE A 49 -6.47 16.12 -2.81
N LYS A 50 -6.15 16.31 -4.08
CA LYS A 50 -6.02 15.21 -5.05
C LYS A 50 -4.87 14.28 -4.70
N LYS A 51 -3.73 14.81 -4.20
CA LYS A 51 -2.61 13.99 -3.71
C LYS A 51 -3.01 13.11 -2.53
N ILE A 52 -3.79 13.65 -1.58
CA ILE A 52 -4.33 12.88 -0.44
C ILE A 52 -5.26 11.76 -0.95
N SER A 53 -6.20 12.08 -1.85
CA SER A 53 -7.09 11.07 -2.44
C SER A 53 -6.32 9.97 -3.17
N LEU A 54 -5.25 10.32 -3.90
CA LEU A 54 -4.38 9.35 -4.57
C LEU A 54 -3.62 8.48 -3.58
N GLY A 55 -3.14 9.03 -2.47
CA GLY A 55 -2.50 8.25 -1.40
C GLY A 55 -3.44 7.23 -0.76
N ILE A 56 -4.68 7.64 -0.47
CA ILE A 56 -5.71 6.74 0.07
C ILE A 56 -6.01 5.63 -0.93
N LEU A 57 -6.24 5.98 -2.20
CA LEU A 57 -6.53 4.99 -3.24
C LEU A 57 -5.36 4.03 -3.46
N ALA A 58 -4.13 4.54 -3.45
CA ALA A 58 -2.92 3.72 -3.50
C ALA A 58 -2.83 2.76 -2.31
N GLY A 59 -3.11 3.22 -1.09
CA GLY A 59 -3.16 2.37 0.11
C GLY A 59 -4.22 1.26 0.01
N VAL A 60 -5.41 1.57 -0.50
CA VAL A 60 -6.46 0.57 -0.78
C VAL A 60 -6.00 -0.47 -1.80
N LEU A 61 -5.43 -0.03 -2.93
CA LEU A 61 -4.94 -0.95 -3.96
C LEU A 61 -3.79 -1.83 -3.47
N PHE A 62 -2.91 -1.27 -2.64
CA PHE A 62 -1.83 -1.99 -1.99
C PHE A 62 -2.40 -3.09 -1.08
N ALA A 63 -3.35 -2.74 -0.20
CA ALA A 63 -4.00 -3.68 0.71
C ALA A 63 -4.76 -4.80 0.00
N LEU A 64 -5.46 -4.46 -1.09
CA LEU A 64 -6.18 -5.45 -1.91
C LEU A 64 -5.21 -6.43 -2.56
N SER A 65 -4.12 -5.92 -3.13
CA SER A 65 -3.13 -6.75 -3.83
C SER A 65 -2.35 -7.63 -2.85
N GLU A 66 -1.99 -7.10 -1.68
CA GLU A 66 -1.41 -7.89 -0.59
C GLU A 66 -2.39 -8.98 -0.12
N SER A 67 -3.66 -8.63 0.12
CA SER A 67 -4.68 -9.60 0.55
C SER A 67 -4.89 -10.71 -0.47
N PHE A 68 -4.76 -10.41 -1.77
CA PHE A 68 -4.79 -11.40 -2.84
C PHE A 68 -3.59 -12.37 -2.77
N LEU A 69 -2.39 -11.89 -2.47
CA LEU A 69 -1.22 -12.76 -2.28
C LEU A 69 -1.39 -13.71 -1.09
N TYR A 70 -1.99 -13.22 0.00
CA TYR A 70 -2.29 -14.02 1.18
C TYR A 70 -3.52 -14.93 1.02
N PHE A 71 -4.33 -14.75 -0.02
CA PHE A 71 -5.54 -15.56 -0.24
C PHE A 71 -5.23 -17.05 -0.29
N LEU A 72 -4.17 -17.45 -1.00
CA LEU A 72 -3.77 -18.86 -1.10
C LEU A 72 -3.43 -19.46 0.27
N ASN A 73 -2.70 -18.72 1.10
CA ASN A 73 -2.33 -19.16 2.45
C ASN A 73 -3.57 -19.30 3.35
N ILE A 74 -4.50 -18.33 3.28
CA ILE A 74 -5.75 -18.34 4.06
C ILE A 74 -6.64 -19.50 3.62
N PHE A 75 -6.73 -19.75 2.31
CA PHE A 75 -7.50 -20.84 1.74
C PHE A 75 -6.98 -22.19 2.23
N GLN A 76 -5.66 -22.38 2.27
CA GLN A 76 -5.02 -23.60 2.78
C GLN A 76 -5.31 -23.88 4.27
N ILE A 77 -5.44 -22.84 5.09
CA ILE A 77 -5.75 -22.96 6.53
C ILE A 77 -7.27 -23.15 6.77
N GLY A 78 -8.10 -22.96 5.74
CA GLY A 78 -9.55 -23.21 5.79
C GLY A 78 -10.36 -22.16 6.56
N GLN A 79 -9.76 -21.03 6.93
CA GLN A 79 -10.40 -19.97 7.73
C GLN A 79 -10.69 -18.72 6.89
N LEU A 80 -11.71 -18.77 6.04
CA LEU A 80 -12.07 -17.66 5.14
C LEU A 80 -12.45 -16.36 5.86
N SER A 81 -12.87 -16.42 7.12
CA SER A 81 -13.12 -15.22 7.96
C SER A 81 -11.87 -14.35 8.11
N LEU A 82 -10.66 -14.93 8.04
CA LEU A 82 -9.39 -14.19 8.08
C LEU A 82 -9.21 -13.28 6.86
N LEU A 83 -9.80 -13.61 5.71
CA LEU A 83 -9.73 -12.76 4.53
C LEU A 83 -10.47 -11.44 4.77
N ALA A 84 -11.67 -11.49 5.34
CA ALA A 84 -12.45 -10.30 5.67
C ALA A 84 -11.75 -9.44 6.73
N GLN A 85 -11.22 -10.07 7.79
CA GLN A 85 -10.46 -9.37 8.81
C GLN A 85 -9.21 -8.70 8.24
N ARG A 86 -8.44 -9.41 7.40
CA ARG A 86 -7.28 -8.85 6.72
C ARG A 86 -7.67 -7.68 5.83
N LEU A 87 -8.64 -7.85 4.93
CA LEU A 87 -9.06 -6.77 4.02
C LEU A 87 -9.40 -5.49 4.78
N ILE A 88 -10.13 -5.57 5.90
CA ILE A 88 -10.48 -4.38 6.69
C ILE A 88 -9.24 -3.79 7.36
N LEU A 89 -8.49 -4.61 8.11
CA LEU A 89 -7.38 -4.13 8.93
C LEU A 89 -6.19 -3.66 8.10
N THR A 90 -5.82 -4.40 7.04
CA THR A 90 -4.72 -4.01 6.15
C THR A 90 -5.11 -2.78 5.34
N THR A 91 -6.34 -2.67 4.84
CA THR A 91 -6.78 -1.44 4.14
C THR A 91 -6.68 -0.22 5.03
N LEU A 92 -7.13 -0.32 6.30
CA LEU A 92 -7.00 0.76 7.26
C LEU A 92 -5.53 1.08 7.54
N LEU A 93 -4.70 0.07 7.77
CA LEU A 93 -3.26 0.24 8.01
C LEU A 93 -2.60 0.97 6.85
N HIS A 94 -2.72 0.44 5.63
CA HIS A 94 -2.10 1.00 4.43
C HIS A 94 -2.62 2.40 4.12
N GLY A 95 -3.94 2.61 4.19
CA GLY A 95 -4.54 3.93 3.99
C GLY A 95 -4.02 4.96 4.99
N MET A 96 -3.97 4.60 6.28
CA MET A 96 -3.49 5.50 7.34
C MET A 96 -1.99 5.79 7.19
N THR A 97 -1.17 4.80 6.90
CA THR A 97 0.26 4.99 6.66
C THR A 97 0.50 5.96 5.49
N MET A 98 -0.22 5.81 4.38
CA MET A 98 -0.12 6.73 3.24
C MET A 98 -0.53 8.16 3.62
N ILE A 99 -1.59 8.33 4.42
CA ILE A 99 -2.01 9.64 4.93
C ILE A 99 -0.91 10.25 5.82
N LEU A 100 -0.36 9.47 6.75
CA LEU A 100 0.70 9.91 7.68
C LEU A 100 1.98 10.33 6.94
N MET A 101 2.28 9.72 5.80
CA MET A 101 3.41 10.10 4.95
C MET A 101 3.11 11.37 4.13
N ILE A 102 1.90 11.51 3.59
CA ILE A 102 1.53 12.64 2.72
C ILE A 102 1.33 13.94 3.50
N LEU A 103 0.61 13.91 4.63
CA LEU A 103 0.19 15.14 5.31
C LEU A 103 1.36 16.04 5.74
N PRO A 104 2.44 15.53 6.36
CA PRO A 104 3.60 16.34 6.70
C PRO A 104 4.30 16.92 5.48
N ALA A 105 4.33 16.17 4.37
CA ALA A 105 4.98 16.60 3.14
C ALA A 105 4.21 17.70 2.39
N LEU A 106 2.88 17.77 2.58
CA LEU A 106 2.04 18.83 2.00
C LEU A 106 1.97 20.09 2.88
N ARG A 107 2.45 20.04 4.12
CA ARG A 107 2.50 21.21 4.99
C ARG A 107 3.57 22.16 4.44
N LYS A 108 3.13 23.28 3.84
CA LYS A 108 4.02 24.38 3.49
C LYS A 108 4.77 24.86 4.75
N LYS A 109 6.08 25.09 4.60
CA LYS A 109 6.79 26.00 5.52
C LYS A 109 6.24 27.40 5.36
#